data_AF-A0A1V6K7X1-F1
#
_entry.id   AF-A0A1V6K7X1-F1
#
_cell.length_a   1.000
_cell.length_b   1.000
_cell.length_c   1.000
_cell.angle_alpha   90.00
_cell.angle_beta   90.00
_cell.angle_gamma   90.00
#
_symmetry.space_group_name_H-M   'P 1'
#
loop_
_entity.id
_entity.type
_entity.pdbx_description
1 polymer ?
#
loop_
_entity_poly.entity_id
_entity_poly.type
_entity_poly.pdbx_seq_one_letter_code
_entity_poly.pdbx_strand_id
1 'polypeptide(L)'
;MVVLSNGGGVGVSRCINGGNGIVLDGSERMDEVVKSGLSWDVMGGIARRAWAQNEGAIKTGTAWNEKHSAEGNITLAEKVDEEMVKYLVNKEFGA
;
A
#
# COMPACT_ATOMS: atom_id res chain seq x y z
N MET A 1 1.02 -10.79 -17.96
CA MET A 1 2.46 -10.42 -18.06
C MET A 1 2.77 -9.46 -16.92
N VAL A 2 3.96 -9.53 -16.33
CA VAL A 2 4.44 -8.57 -15.31
C VAL A 2 5.81 -8.07 -15.71
N VAL A 3 6.06 -6.79 -15.48
CA VAL A 3 7.34 -6.14 -15.78
C VAL A 3 7.82 -5.39 -14.54
N LEU A 4 9.10 -5.52 -14.25
CA LEU A 4 9.81 -4.71 -13.26
C LEU A 4 10.99 -4.03 -13.96
N SER A 5 11.06 -2.70 -13.83
CA SER A 5 12.00 -1.86 -14.56
C SER A 5 12.84 -1.03 -13.60
N ASN A 6 14.06 -0.73 -14.03
CA ASN A 6 14.97 0.18 -13.35
C ASN A 6 15.00 1.54 -14.09
N GLY A 7 14.42 2.57 -13.46
CA GLY A 7 14.57 3.95 -13.93
C GLY A 7 13.47 4.49 -14.85
N GLY A 8 12.29 3.87 -14.90
CA GLY A 8 11.17 4.37 -15.68
C GLY A 8 10.85 5.83 -15.36
N GLY A 9 10.82 6.69 -16.38
CA GLY A 9 10.52 8.12 -16.29
C GLY A 9 11.64 9.02 -15.77
N VAL A 10 12.46 8.55 -14.82
CA VAL A 10 13.44 9.39 -14.10
C VAL A 10 14.92 9.03 -14.32
N GLY A 11 15.20 8.00 -15.11
CA GLY A 11 16.55 7.53 -15.43
C GLY A 11 17.04 6.38 -14.55
N VAL A 12 18.03 5.64 -15.05
CA VAL A 12 18.58 4.41 -14.44
C VAL A 12 19.00 4.66 -12.99
N SER A 13 18.66 3.70 -12.12
CA SER A 13 18.97 3.65 -10.69
C SER A 13 18.27 4.72 -9.83
N ARG A 14 17.30 5.46 -10.37
CA ARG A 14 16.55 6.48 -9.61
C ARG A 14 15.13 6.06 -9.24
N CYS A 15 14.63 4.95 -9.80
CA CYS A 15 13.39 4.33 -9.37
C CYS A 15 13.40 2.83 -9.69
N ILE A 16 12.61 2.08 -8.91
CA ILE A 16 12.18 0.74 -9.27
C ILE A 16 10.67 0.84 -9.48
N ASN A 17 10.21 0.56 -10.69
CA ASN A 17 8.82 0.68 -11.06
C ASN A 17 8.34 -0.57 -11.78
N GLY A 18 7.11 -0.99 -11.51
CA GLY A 18 6.52 -2.17 -12.10
C GLY A 18 5.19 -1.86 -12.76
N GLY A 19 4.74 -2.79 -13.59
CA GLY A 19 3.42 -2.79 -14.20
C GLY A 19 3.03 -4.19 -14.63
N ASN A 20 1.73 -4.41 -14.78
CA ASN A 20 1.21 -5.67 -15.29
C ASN A 20 0.30 -5.43 -16.50
N GLY A 21 0.12 -6.48 -17.30
CA GLY A 21 -0.85 -6.53 -18.38
C GLY A 21 -1.70 -7.79 -18.23
N ILE A 22 -3.02 -7.61 -18.15
CA ILE A 22 -4.01 -8.67 -17.99
C ILE A 22 -4.84 -8.74 -19.28
N VAL A 23 -4.86 -9.90 -19.93
CA VAL A 23 -5.63 -10.14 -21.15
C VAL A 23 -7.04 -10.60 -20.76
N LEU A 24 -8.06 -9.95 -21.30
CA LEU A 24 -9.46 -10.30 -21.07
C LEU A 24 -9.97 -11.09 -22.28
N ASP A 25 -9.98 -12.42 -22.17
CA ASP A 25 -10.39 -13.33 -23.24
C ASP A 25 -11.87 -13.77 -23.15
N GLY A 26 -12.59 -13.31 -22.11
CA GLY A 26 -14.00 -13.64 -21.88
C GLY A 26 -14.23 -14.98 -21.16
N SER A 27 -13.18 -15.66 -20.70
CA SER A 27 -13.32 -16.88 -19.90
C SER A 27 -13.68 -16.60 -18.44
N GLU A 28 -14.48 -17.48 -17.81
CA GLU A 28 -14.79 -17.41 -16.36
C GLU A 28 -13.52 -17.41 -15.50
N ARG A 29 -12.46 -18.10 -15.95
CA ARG A 29 -11.16 -18.07 -15.28
C ARG A 29 -10.60 -16.65 -15.19
N MET A 30 -10.75 -15.85 -16.25
CA MET A 30 -10.21 -14.49 -16.23
C MET A 30 -11.01 -13.54 -15.35
N ASP A 31 -12.29 -13.83 -15.05
CA ASP A 31 -13.04 -13.07 -14.04
C ASP A 31 -12.36 -13.17 -12.66
N GLU A 32 -11.94 -14.38 -12.27
CA GLU A 32 -11.27 -14.61 -10.99
C GLU A 32 -9.87 -13.98 -10.95
N VAL A 33 -9.13 -14.04 -12.06
CA VAL A 33 -7.81 -13.40 -12.18
C VAL A 33 -7.92 -11.87 -12.12
N VAL A 34 -8.91 -11.27 -12.78
CA VAL A 34 -9.11 -9.81 -12.76
C VAL A 34 -9.54 -9.32 -11.38
N LYS A 35 -10.52 -9.99 -10.74
CA LYS A 35 -11.02 -9.59 -9.41
C LYS A 35 -9.88 -9.54 -8.40
N SER A 36 -9.08 -10.60 -8.33
CA SER A 36 -7.95 -10.67 -7.41
C SER A 36 -6.79 -9.75 -7.82
N GLY A 37 -6.40 -9.76 -9.09
CA GLY A 37 -5.26 -9.01 -9.61
C GLY A 37 -5.40 -7.50 -9.43
N LEU A 38 -6.57 -6.93 -9.77
CA LEU A 38 -6.80 -5.49 -9.62
C LEU A 38 -6.88 -5.06 -8.15
N SER A 39 -7.46 -5.91 -7.29
CA SER A 39 -7.49 -5.65 -5.85
C SER A 39 -6.08 -5.53 -5.29
N TRP A 40 -5.19 -6.48 -5.58
CA TRP A 40 -3.80 -6.45 -5.11
C TRP A 40 -3.00 -5.27 -5.70
N ASP A 41 -3.15 -4.97 -6.99
CA ASP A 41 -2.41 -3.90 -7.67
C ASP A 41 -2.72 -2.52 -7.08
N VAL A 42 -4.00 -2.25 -6.76
CA VAL A 42 -4.43 -0.98 -6.17
C VAL A 42 -4.22 -0.95 -4.66
N MET A 43 -4.70 -1.97 -3.95
CA MET A 43 -4.75 -1.94 -2.49
C MET A 43 -3.37 -2.09 -1.87
N GLY A 44 -2.41 -2.75 -2.52
CA GLY A 44 -1.01 -2.75 -2.09
C GLY A 44 -0.41 -1.33 -2.05
N GLY A 45 -0.74 -0.50 -3.05
CA GLY A 45 -0.34 0.90 -3.09
C GLY A 45 -1.01 1.75 -2.00
N ILE A 46 -2.31 1.53 -1.76
CA ILE A 46 -3.06 2.16 -0.66
C ILE A 46 -2.44 1.78 0.68
N ALA A 47 -2.22 0.49 0.94
CA ALA A 47 -1.64 0.00 2.18
C ALA A 47 -0.28 0.66 2.48
N ARG A 48 0.62 0.69 1.48
CA ARG A 48 1.95 1.31 1.63
C ARG A 48 1.88 2.80 1.92
N ARG A 49 0.95 3.53 1.29
CA ARG A 49 0.75 4.98 1.52
C ARG A 49 0.08 5.25 2.86
N ALA A 50 -0.88 4.42 3.25
CA ALA A 50 -1.55 4.52 4.55
C ALA A 50 -0.57 4.28 5.69
N TRP A 51 0.30 3.27 5.55
CA TRP A 51 1.40 3.01 6.48
C TRP A 51 2.33 4.23 6.63
N ALA A 52 2.60 4.93 5.53
CA ALA A 52 3.35 6.19 5.51
C ALA A 52 2.52 7.41 5.94
N GLN A 53 1.41 7.22 6.65
CA GLN A 53 0.55 8.27 7.24
C GLN A 53 -0.16 9.18 6.22
N ASN A 54 -0.39 8.73 4.99
CA ASN A 54 -1.21 9.49 4.04
C ASN A 54 -2.70 9.42 4.40
N GLU A 55 -3.32 10.55 4.73
CA GLU A 55 -4.71 10.62 5.23
C GLU A 55 -5.74 10.03 4.25
N GLY A 56 -5.60 10.33 2.95
CA GLY A 56 -6.49 9.79 1.93
C GLY A 56 -6.39 8.27 1.84
N ALA A 57 -5.17 7.74 1.84
CA ALA A 57 -4.93 6.30 1.82
C ALA A 57 -5.40 5.62 3.11
N ILE A 58 -5.23 6.22 4.29
CA ILE A 58 -5.78 5.72 5.55
C ILE A 58 -7.30 5.60 5.44
N LYS A 59 -7.98 6.68 5.04
CA LYS A 59 -9.45 6.68 4.88
C LYS A 59 -9.92 5.59 3.90
N THR A 60 -9.25 5.45 2.76
CA THR A 60 -9.57 4.41 1.78
C THR A 60 -9.29 3.01 2.32
N GLY A 61 -8.17 2.80 3.01
CA GLY A 61 -7.80 1.52 3.62
C GLY A 61 -8.77 1.09 4.72
N THR A 62 -9.19 2.02 5.60
CA THR A 62 -10.20 1.75 6.63
C THR A 62 -11.53 1.31 6.01
N ALA A 63 -12.03 2.06 5.04
CA ALA A 63 -13.28 1.72 4.36
C ALA A 63 -13.19 0.37 3.63
N TRP A 64 -12.01 0.04 3.06
CA TRP A 64 -11.78 -1.26 2.44
C TRP A 64 -11.82 -2.39 3.49
N ASN A 65 -11.15 -2.23 4.64
CA ASN A 65 -11.15 -3.21 5.73
C ASN A 65 -12.56 -3.48 6.29
N GLU A 66 -13.37 -2.42 6.45
CA GLU A 66 -14.76 -2.56 6.90
C GLU A 66 -15.59 -3.38 5.92
N LYS A 67 -15.48 -3.07 4.62
CA LYS A 67 -16.26 -3.71 3.56
C LYS A 67 -15.82 -5.16 3.26
N HIS A 68 -14.54 -5.48 3.44
CA HIS A 68 -13.96 -6.78 3.06
C HIS A 68 -13.40 -7.54 4.27
N SER A 69 -13.99 -7.37 5.45
CA SER A 69 -13.51 -7.94 6.72
C SER A 69 -13.39 -9.47 6.73
N ALA A 70 -14.12 -10.17 5.85
CA ALA A 70 -14.02 -11.62 5.67
C ALA A 70 -12.91 -12.06 4.69
N GLU A 71 -12.37 -11.14 3.88
CA GLU A 71 -11.42 -11.42 2.81
C GLU A 71 -9.98 -11.05 3.19
N GLY A 72 -9.81 -10.05 4.07
CA GLY A 72 -8.49 -9.63 4.51
C GLY A 72 -8.51 -8.37 5.38
N ASN A 73 -7.30 -7.93 5.73
CA ASN A 73 -7.12 -6.73 6.54
C ASN A 73 -5.80 -6.03 6.17
N ILE A 74 -5.90 -4.78 5.76
CA ILE A 74 -4.77 -3.88 5.59
C ILE A 74 -4.36 -3.36 6.96
N THR A 75 -3.11 -3.61 7.36
CA THR A 75 -2.58 -3.03 8.59
C THR A 75 -2.41 -1.51 8.43
N LEU A 76 -3.12 -0.76 9.25
CA LEU A 76 -3.04 0.70 9.31
C LEU A 76 -2.14 1.10 10.48
N ALA A 77 -1.20 2.01 10.23
CA ALA A 77 -0.29 2.47 11.27
C ALA A 77 -0.97 3.50 12.17
N GLU A 78 -0.93 3.26 13.48
CA GLU A 78 -1.32 4.26 14.47
C GLU A 78 -0.32 5.42 14.50
N LYS A 79 -0.82 6.61 14.81
CA LYS A 79 0.04 7.78 15.01
C LYS A 79 0.85 7.62 16.29
N VAL A 80 2.13 7.97 16.22
CA VAL A 80 3.01 8.00 17.39
C VAL A 80 2.63 9.19 18.28
N ASP A 81 2.64 8.97 19.59
CA ASP A 81 2.55 10.05 20.57
C ASP A 81 3.90 10.79 20.65
N GLU A 82 3.95 11.97 20.03
CA GLU A 82 5.16 12.79 20.01
C GLU A 82 5.59 13.28 21.40
N GLU A 83 4.64 13.50 22.31
CA GLU A 83 4.96 13.94 23.68
C GLU A 83 5.59 12.81 24.47
N MET A 84 5.11 11.58 24.29
CA MET A 84 5.77 10.39 24.84
C MET A 84 7.19 10.22 24.32
N VAL A 85 7.41 10.41 23.01
CA VAL A 85 8.75 10.35 22.42
C VAL A 85 9.66 11.42 23.01
N LYS A 86 9.22 12.68 23.06
CA LYS A 86 9.99 13.79 23.65
C LYS A 86 10.32 13.52 25.12
N TYR A 87 9.34 13.06 25.90
CA TYR A 87 9.53 12.71 27.30
C TYR A 87 10.62 11.65 27.48
N LEU A 88 10.57 10.55 26.71
CA LEU A 88 11.54 9.46 26.80
C LEU A 88 12.94 9.90 26.38
N VAL A 89 13.05 10.68 25.30
CA VAL A 89 14.35 11.21 24.83
C VAL A 89 14.95 12.14 25.88
N ASN A 90 14.17 13.07 26.44
CA ASN A 90 14.65 13.99 27.48
C ASN A 90 15.08 13.24 28.75
N LYS A 91 14.31 12.21 29.14
CA LYS A 91 14.61 11.37 30.30
C LYS A 91 15.95 10.64 30.17
N GLU A 92 16.24 10.06 29.00
CA GLU A 92 17.44 9.24 28.81
C GLU A 92 18.68 10.06 28.42
N PHE A 93 18.51 11.14 27.65
CA PHE A 93 19.64 11.88 27.06
C PHE A 93 19.84 13.31 27.59
N GLY A 94 18.93 13.82 28.42
CA GLY A 94 19.08 15.11 29.12
C GLY A 94 19.42 16.28 28.21
N ALA A 95 18.43 16.85 27.53
CA ALA A 95 18.49 18.21 26.99
C ALA A 95 17.68 19.16 27.90
#